data_AF-A0A349PY34-F1
#
_entry.id   AF-A0A349PY34-F1
#
_cell.length_a   1.000
_cell.length_b   1.000
_cell.length_c   1.000
_cell.angle_alpha   90.00
_cell.angle_beta   90.00
_cell.angle_gamma   90.00
#
_symmetry.space_group_name_H-M   'P 1'
#
loop_
_entity.id
_entity.type
_entity.pdbx_description
1 polymer ?
#
loop_
_entity_poly.entity_id
_entity_poly.type
_entity_poly.pdbx_seq_one_letter_code
_entity_poly.pdbx_strand_id
1 'polypeptide(L)'
;NPEDLAKYPRTLEDDLKKMNGLNPEIIVYAPTVEDIYEGKPASQFFDFDGLENLMEGKFRPGHFNGVGTIVKRLFEIVQPNNAYFGEKDFQQLQIIKKLASKNKMIVNVVGCAIFREQNQLAMSSRNELLSPKEKQEAAIIYKTLIESKENFQKFSAKMVAEVVQKAFENNPTFTLEYFQIADEETLMPCNRKSKNKKYRAFIAVFVNKIRLIDTISLN
;
A
#
# COMPACT_ATOMS: atom_id res chain seq x y z
N ASN A 1 -11.65 -10.37 0.47
CA ASN A 1 -11.24 -11.48 1.35
C ASN A 1 -12.04 -11.37 2.65
N PRO A 2 -13.09 -12.19 2.83
CA PRO A 2 -13.93 -12.15 4.03
C PRO A 2 -13.18 -12.46 5.33
N GLU A 3 -12.19 -13.36 5.31
CA GLU A 3 -11.41 -13.69 6.51
C GLU A 3 -10.54 -12.53 6.98
N ASP A 4 -9.91 -11.81 6.04
CA ASP A 4 -9.12 -10.60 6.35
C ASP A 4 -10.03 -9.50 6.94
N LEU A 5 -11.24 -9.34 6.41
CA LEU A 5 -12.23 -8.39 6.94
C LEU A 5 -12.69 -8.75 8.37
N ALA A 6 -12.91 -10.05 8.64
CA ALA A 6 -13.35 -10.52 9.94
C ALA A 6 -12.25 -10.39 11.02
N LYS A 7 -10.98 -10.52 10.63
CA LYS A 7 -9.82 -10.44 11.54
C LYS A 7 -9.20 -9.05 11.62
N TYR A 8 -9.68 -8.09 10.84
CA TYR A 8 -9.13 -6.73 10.83
C TYR A 8 -9.34 -6.07 12.21
N PRO A 9 -8.27 -5.57 12.87
CA PRO A 9 -8.39 -4.93 14.17
C PRO A 9 -9.38 -3.75 14.15
N ARG A 10 -10.26 -3.69 15.15
CA ARG A 10 -11.23 -2.59 15.34
C ARG A 10 -11.05 -2.00 16.74
N THR A 11 -10.46 -0.83 16.81
CA THR A 11 -9.95 -0.23 18.06
C THR A 11 -10.39 1.22 18.22
N LEU A 12 -11.65 1.54 17.89
CA LEU A 12 -12.16 2.91 17.82
C LEU A 12 -11.85 3.74 19.08
N GLU A 13 -12.02 3.16 20.28
CA GLU A 13 -11.73 3.86 21.54
C GLU A 13 -10.25 4.28 21.66
N ASP A 14 -9.32 3.39 21.29
CA ASP A 14 -7.89 3.69 21.34
C ASP A 14 -7.46 4.63 20.22
N ASP A 15 -8.12 4.56 19.06
CA ASP A 15 -7.90 5.49 17.96
C ASP A 15 -8.36 6.91 18.35
N LEU A 16 -9.52 7.06 19.01
CA LEU A 16 -10.00 8.34 19.52
C LEU A 16 -9.05 8.94 20.58
N LYS A 17 -8.49 8.13 21.48
CA LYS A 17 -7.49 8.60 22.47
C LYS A 17 -6.25 9.18 21.78
N LYS A 18 -5.74 8.52 20.73
CA LYS A 18 -4.60 9.01 19.95
C LYS A 18 -4.92 10.33 19.26
N MET A 19 -6.09 10.44 18.62
CA MET A 19 -6.50 11.64 17.89
C MET A 19 -6.73 12.84 18.83
N ASN A 20 -7.37 12.63 19.98
CA ASN A 20 -7.61 13.68 20.99
C ASN A 20 -6.31 14.28 21.54
N GLY A 21 -5.22 13.52 21.54
CA GLY A 21 -3.91 14.00 21.97
C GLY A 21 -3.17 14.88 20.95
N LEU A 22 -3.66 14.99 19.72
CA LEU A 22 -2.97 15.69 18.63
C LEU A 22 -3.45 17.14 18.46
N ASN A 23 -4.73 17.33 18.15
CA ASN A 23 -5.32 18.64 17.96
C ASN A 23 -6.84 18.57 18.22
N PRO A 24 -7.41 19.43 19.08
CA PRO A 24 -8.83 19.44 19.41
C PRO A 24 -9.77 19.77 18.23
N GLU A 25 -9.25 20.35 17.14
CA GLU A 25 -10.04 20.64 15.93
C GLU A 25 -10.23 19.42 15.03
N ILE A 26 -9.56 18.29 15.33
CA ILE A 26 -9.71 17.08 14.53
C ILE A 26 -11.07 16.45 14.79
N ILE A 27 -11.86 16.35 13.72
CA ILE A 27 -13.12 15.62 13.71
C ILE A 27 -12.86 14.20 13.20
N VAL A 28 -13.23 13.20 14.01
CA VAL A 28 -13.18 11.79 13.61
C VAL A 28 -14.55 11.38 13.06
N TYR A 29 -14.62 11.13 11.75
CA TYR A 29 -15.79 10.55 11.11
C TYR A 29 -15.68 9.02 11.10
N ALA A 30 -16.49 8.34 11.92
CA ALA A 30 -16.49 6.89 12.10
C ALA A 30 -17.84 6.26 11.73
N PRO A 31 -18.23 6.27 10.44
CA PRO A 31 -19.52 5.75 9.99
C PRO A 31 -19.57 4.22 10.06
N THR A 32 -20.79 3.70 10.23
CA THR A 32 -21.08 2.28 10.10
C THR A 32 -21.20 1.87 8.61
N VAL A 33 -21.29 0.57 8.36
CA VAL A 33 -21.57 0.04 7.01
C VAL A 33 -22.92 0.56 6.49
N GLU A 34 -23.91 0.69 7.37
CA GLU A 34 -25.24 1.19 7.02
C GLU A 34 -25.17 2.65 6.58
N ASP A 35 -24.43 3.49 7.31
CA ASP A 35 -24.30 4.92 7.01
C ASP A 35 -23.67 5.18 5.63
N ILE A 36 -22.80 4.27 5.17
CA ILE A 36 -22.09 4.41 3.89
C ILE A 36 -22.82 3.74 2.74
N TYR A 37 -23.42 2.57 2.97
CA TYR A 37 -23.90 1.69 1.91
C TYR A 37 -25.40 1.37 1.97
N GLU A 38 -26.16 1.93 2.93
CA GLU A 38 -27.61 1.69 3.09
C GLU A 38 -27.92 0.17 3.11
N GLY A 39 -27.09 -0.58 3.84
CA GLY A 39 -27.18 -2.03 3.97
C GLY A 39 -26.77 -2.84 2.73
N LYS A 40 -26.35 -2.19 1.64
CA LYS A 40 -26.10 -2.81 0.33
C LYS A 40 -24.69 -2.50 -0.19
N PRO A 41 -23.64 -3.05 0.43
CA PRO A 41 -22.27 -2.82 -0.03
C PRO A 41 -22.07 -3.43 -1.42
N ALA A 42 -21.92 -2.56 -2.42
CA ALA A 42 -21.58 -2.93 -3.78
C ALA A 42 -20.44 -2.02 -4.29
N SER A 43 -19.41 -2.63 -4.86
CA SER A 43 -18.34 -1.86 -5.50
C SER A 43 -18.76 -1.40 -6.89
N GLN A 44 -18.51 -0.13 -7.21
CA GLN A 44 -18.58 0.36 -8.58
C GLN A 44 -17.40 -0.21 -9.39
N PHE A 45 -17.62 -0.40 -10.69
CA PHE A 45 -16.53 -0.70 -11.62
C PHE A 45 -15.79 0.58 -11.97
N PHE A 46 -14.46 0.55 -11.88
CA PHE A 46 -13.60 1.64 -12.31
C PHE A 46 -12.54 1.12 -13.27
N ASP A 47 -12.25 1.93 -14.28
CA ASP A 47 -11.09 1.78 -15.16
C ASP A 47 -10.04 2.82 -14.76
N PHE A 48 -8.90 2.36 -14.25
CA PHE A 48 -7.76 3.21 -13.88
C PHE A 48 -6.63 3.14 -14.90
N ASP A 49 -6.97 2.98 -16.18
CA ASP A 49 -6.05 2.84 -17.30
C ASP A 49 -5.13 1.60 -17.16
N GLY A 50 -5.66 0.54 -16.55
CA GLY A 50 -4.97 -0.73 -16.34
C GLY A 50 -4.10 -0.79 -15.09
N LEU A 51 -3.93 0.31 -14.33
CA LEU A 51 -3.20 0.32 -13.06
C LEU A 51 -3.77 -0.70 -12.06
N GLU A 52 -5.08 -0.93 -12.09
CA GLU A 52 -5.80 -1.87 -11.24
C GLU A 52 -5.55 -3.34 -11.56
N ASN A 53 -4.88 -3.64 -12.68
CA ASN A 53 -4.57 -5.01 -13.11
C ASN A 53 -3.10 -5.39 -12.84
N LEU A 54 -2.31 -4.45 -12.33
CA LEU A 54 -0.89 -4.64 -12.00
C LEU A 54 -0.72 -5.01 -10.52
N MET A 55 0.41 -5.63 -10.15
CA MET A 55 0.85 -5.86 -8.76
C MET A 55 -0.29 -6.27 -7.81
N GLU A 56 -0.61 -5.47 -6.78
CA GLU A 56 -1.68 -5.77 -5.81
C GLU A 56 -3.01 -6.11 -6.48
N GLY A 57 -3.33 -5.42 -7.58
CA GLY A 57 -4.56 -5.62 -8.33
C GLY A 57 -4.63 -6.98 -9.01
N LYS A 58 -3.49 -7.48 -9.51
CA LYS A 58 -3.36 -8.84 -10.06
C LYS A 58 -3.62 -9.91 -8.99
N PHE A 59 -3.09 -9.71 -7.78
CA PHE A 59 -3.23 -10.67 -6.67
C PHE A 59 -4.53 -10.50 -5.89
N ARG A 60 -5.24 -9.38 -6.07
CA ARG A 60 -6.47 -9.05 -5.35
C ARG A 60 -7.55 -8.51 -6.32
N PRO A 61 -8.12 -9.37 -7.19
CA PRO A 61 -9.15 -8.96 -8.13
C PRO A 61 -10.31 -8.22 -7.45
N GLY A 62 -10.71 -7.09 -8.03
CA GLY A 62 -11.79 -6.23 -7.49
C GLY A 62 -11.38 -5.36 -6.30
N HIS A 63 -10.17 -5.48 -5.75
CA HIS A 63 -9.71 -4.67 -4.61
C HIS A 63 -9.79 -3.18 -4.89
N PHE A 64 -9.27 -2.72 -6.04
CA PHE A 64 -9.26 -1.30 -6.39
C PHE A 64 -10.63 -0.75 -6.80
N ASN A 65 -11.57 -1.60 -7.21
CA ASN A 65 -12.97 -1.19 -7.32
C ASN A 65 -13.55 -0.84 -5.95
N GLY A 66 -13.27 -1.66 -4.94
CA GLY A 66 -13.64 -1.36 -3.55
C GLY A 66 -13.02 -0.05 -3.05
N VAL A 67 -11.70 0.11 -3.24
CA VAL A 67 -10.99 1.35 -2.86
C VAL A 67 -11.58 2.58 -3.58
N GLY A 68 -11.73 2.51 -4.90
CA GLY A 68 -12.29 3.61 -5.69
C GLY A 68 -13.69 3.99 -5.23
N THR A 69 -14.53 2.99 -4.91
CA THR A 69 -15.91 3.20 -4.43
C THR A 69 -15.93 3.98 -3.12
N ILE A 70 -15.20 3.50 -2.11
CA ILE A 70 -15.25 4.13 -0.78
C ILE A 70 -14.55 5.49 -0.78
N VAL A 71 -13.41 5.64 -1.45
CA VAL A 71 -12.69 6.92 -1.48
C VAL A 71 -13.49 7.98 -2.23
N LYS A 72 -14.13 7.63 -3.36
CA LYS A 72 -15.05 8.54 -4.06
C LYS A 72 -16.18 9.00 -3.15
N ARG A 73 -16.84 8.07 -2.45
CA ARG A 73 -17.93 8.38 -1.53
C ARG A 73 -17.47 9.31 -0.41
N LEU A 74 -16.30 9.06 0.18
CA LEU A 74 -15.74 9.93 1.22
C LEU A 74 -15.38 11.33 0.70
N PHE A 75 -14.84 11.46 -0.52
CA PHE A 75 -14.60 12.77 -1.12
C PHE A 75 -15.89 13.54 -1.40
N GLU A 76 -16.97 12.85 -1.77
CA GLU A 76 -18.29 13.48 -1.98
C GLU A 76 -18.93 13.95 -0.66
N ILE A 77 -18.75 13.19 0.42
CA ILE A 77 -19.26 13.53 1.76
C ILE A 77 -18.46 14.69 2.38
N VAL A 78 -17.13 14.59 2.38
CA VAL A 78 -16.25 15.50 3.13
C VAL A 78 -15.86 16.73 2.30
N GLN A 79 -15.80 16.61 0.98
CA GLN A 79 -15.34 17.66 0.05
C GLN A 79 -14.01 18.32 0.46
N PRO A 80 -12.94 17.53 0.70
CA PRO A 80 -11.70 18.07 1.24
C PRO A 80 -10.91 18.84 0.17
N ASN A 81 -10.20 19.89 0.59
CA ASN A 81 -9.21 20.54 -0.29
C ASN A 81 -7.97 19.65 -0.50
N ASN A 82 -7.52 18.95 0.55
CA ASN A 82 -6.37 18.06 0.52
C ASN A 82 -6.73 16.70 1.15
N ALA A 83 -6.26 15.62 0.56
CA ALA A 83 -6.40 14.27 1.11
C ALA A 83 -5.03 13.57 1.14
N TYR A 84 -4.67 13.01 2.29
CA TYR A 84 -3.33 12.50 2.57
C TYR A 84 -3.33 10.97 2.60
N PHE A 85 -2.46 10.35 1.81
CA PHE A 85 -2.34 8.89 1.71
C PHE A 85 -0.87 8.45 1.81
N GLY A 86 -0.61 7.40 2.57
CA GLY A 86 0.74 6.88 2.77
C GLY A 86 1.33 6.25 1.51
N GLU A 87 2.60 6.55 1.24
CA GLU A 87 3.38 5.97 0.14
C GLU A 87 3.66 4.47 0.31
N LYS A 88 3.39 3.89 1.49
CA LYS A 88 3.53 2.45 1.71
C LYS A 88 2.64 1.67 0.74
N ASP A 89 1.43 2.16 0.53
CA ASP A 89 0.45 1.61 -0.39
C ASP A 89 0.49 2.41 -1.72
N PHE A 90 1.68 2.54 -2.32
CA PHE A 90 1.94 3.46 -3.44
C PHE A 90 1.04 3.20 -4.66
N GLN A 91 0.70 1.95 -4.98
CA GLN A 91 -0.25 1.66 -6.05
C GLN A 91 -1.64 2.24 -5.72
N GLN A 92 -2.09 2.14 -4.46
CA GLN A 92 -3.34 2.76 -4.02
C GLN A 92 -3.29 4.28 -4.17
N LEU A 93 -2.17 4.92 -3.80
CA LEU A 93 -1.96 6.35 -3.99
C LEU A 93 -2.12 6.75 -5.47
N GLN A 94 -1.54 5.98 -6.40
CA GLN A 94 -1.70 6.24 -7.85
C GLN A 94 -3.14 6.02 -8.31
N ILE A 95 -3.81 4.96 -7.83
CA ILE A 95 -5.23 4.70 -8.09
C ILE A 95 -6.11 5.87 -7.64
N ILE A 96 -5.86 6.44 -6.46
CA ILE A 96 -6.64 7.56 -5.92
C ILE A 96 -6.36 8.86 -6.66
N LYS A 97 -5.10 9.12 -7.05
CA LYS A 97 -4.77 10.24 -7.95
C LYS A 97 -5.50 10.11 -9.29
N LYS A 98 -5.53 8.91 -9.85
CA LYS A 98 -6.25 8.61 -11.10
C LYS A 98 -7.77 8.77 -10.93
N LEU A 99 -8.33 8.31 -9.80
CA LEU A 99 -9.73 8.49 -9.44
C LEU A 99 -10.13 9.97 -9.46
N ALA A 100 -9.38 10.81 -8.73
CA ALA A 100 -9.63 12.25 -8.64
C ALA A 100 -9.54 12.91 -10.03
N SER A 101 -8.51 12.57 -10.81
CA SER A 101 -8.33 13.11 -12.16
C SER A 101 -9.47 12.70 -13.12
N LYS A 102 -9.80 11.40 -13.23
CA LYS A 102 -10.83 10.91 -14.16
C LYS A 102 -12.23 11.40 -13.80
N ASN A 103 -12.50 11.64 -12.52
CA ASN A 103 -13.79 12.17 -12.05
C ASN A 103 -13.80 13.70 -11.90
N LYS A 104 -12.73 14.41 -12.32
CA LYS A 104 -12.60 15.88 -12.21
C LYS A 104 -12.87 16.42 -10.79
N MET A 105 -12.46 15.68 -9.78
CA MET A 105 -12.66 16.06 -8.38
C MET A 105 -11.68 17.17 -7.99
N ILE A 106 -12.16 18.18 -7.27
CA ILE A 106 -11.36 19.32 -6.80
C ILE A 106 -10.74 18.96 -5.44
N VAL A 107 -9.87 17.94 -5.43
CA VAL A 107 -9.13 17.48 -4.24
C VAL A 107 -7.67 17.28 -4.61
N ASN A 108 -6.78 17.83 -3.80
CA ASN A 108 -5.34 17.60 -3.92
C ASN A 108 -4.95 16.32 -3.16
N VAL A 109 -4.53 15.29 -3.90
CA VAL A 109 -4.13 13.99 -3.31
C VAL A 109 -2.63 13.99 -3.02
N VAL A 110 -2.28 14.08 -1.74
CA VAL A 110 -0.91 14.21 -1.23
C VAL A 110 -0.37 12.86 -0.77
N GLY A 111 0.81 12.49 -1.26
CA GLY A 111 1.55 11.32 -0.78
C GLY A 111 2.34 11.63 0.48
N CYS A 112 2.26 10.76 1.48
CA CYS A 112 3.00 10.89 2.74
C CYS A 112 4.09 9.82 2.85
N ALA A 113 5.28 10.20 3.30
CA ALA A 113 6.39 9.28 3.44
C ALA A 113 6.04 8.08 4.34
N ILE A 114 6.68 6.94 4.06
CA ILE A 114 6.48 5.71 4.85
C ILE A 114 7.05 5.93 6.24
N PHE A 115 6.18 5.88 7.26
CA PHE A 115 6.63 5.80 8.64
C PHE A 115 7.02 4.36 8.97
N ARG A 116 8.13 4.21 9.69
CA ARG A 116 8.73 2.91 9.99
C ARG A 116 8.85 2.73 11.49
N GLU A 117 8.74 1.48 11.91
CA GLU A 117 9.04 1.08 13.28
C GLU A 117 10.54 1.19 13.58
N GLN A 118 10.95 1.01 14.84
CA GLN A 118 12.35 1.07 15.23
C GLN A 118 13.24 0.09 14.44
N ASN A 119 12.71 -1.09 14.13
CA ASN A 119 13.38 -2.12 13.33
C ASN A 119 13.26 -1.89 11.81
N GLN A 120 12.79 -0.72 11.38
CA GLN A 120 12.58 -0.31 9.99
C GLN A 120 11.45 -1.00 9.23
N LEU A 121 10.69 -1.90 9.87
CA LEU A 121 9.47 -2.44 9.28
C LEU A 121 8.49 -1.30 8.99
N ALA A 122 7.92 -1.25 7.79
CA ALA A 122 6.90 -0.26 7.47
C ALA A 122 5.69 -0.43 8.40
N MET A 123 5.24 0.66 9.03
CA MET A 123 4.12 0.58 9.97
C MET A 123 2.84 0.09 9.28
N SER A 124 2.17 -0.87 9.90
CA SER A 124 0.88 -1.38 9.46
C SER A 124 0.11 -1.93 10.65
N SER A 125 -1.22 -1.76 10.66
CA SER A 125 -2.09 -2.44 11.62
C SER A 125 -1.93 -3.97 11.59
N ARG A 126 -1.52 -4.54 10.43
CA ARG A 126 -1.21 -5.97 10.32
C ARG A 126 0.00 -6.41 11.14
N ASN A 127 0.87 -5.48 11.55
CA ASN A 127 2.03 -5.80 12.39
C ASN A 127 1.60 -6.25 13.80
N GLU A 128 0.39 -5.90 14.25
CA GLU A 128 -0.18 -6.36 15.53
C GLU A 128 -0.49 -7.85 15.53
N LEU A 129 -0.62 -8.47 14.35
CA LEU A 129 -0.86 -9.90 14.20
C LEU A 129 0.43 -10.73 14.25
N LEU A 130 1.60 -10.09 14.22
CA LEU A 130 2.90 -10.74 14.27
C LEU A 130 3.30 -11.04 15.71
N SER A 131 3.90 -12.20 15.94
CA SER A 131 4.63 -12.44 17.19
C SER A 131 5.82 -11.47 17.31
N PRO A 132 6.34 -11.20 18.52
CA PRO A 132 7.50 -10.33 18.70
C PRO A 132 8.73 -10.78 17.88
N LYS A 133 8.91 -12.10 17.74
CA LYS A 133 9.99 -12.69 16.93
C LYS A 133 9.80 -12.40 15.44
N GLU A 134 8.63 -12.72 14.89
CA GLU A 134 8.33 -12.46 13.47
C GLU A 134 8.41 -10.98 13.14
N LYS A 135 7.94 -10.13 14.04
CA LYS A 135 8.01 -8.68 13.90
C LYS A 135 9.46 -8.20 13.79
N GLN A 136 10.35 -8.71 14.65
CA GLN A 136 11.77 -8.39 14.60
C GLN A 136 12.42 -8.90 13.30
N GLU A 137 12.11 -10.13 12.89
CA GLU A 137 12.67 -10.74 11.68
C GLU A 137 12.14 -10.10 10.38
N ALA A 138 10.96 -9.46 10.42
CA ALA A 138 10.36 -8.75 9.28
C ALA A 138 11.18 -7.54 8.81
N ALA A 139 12.18 -7.10 9.59
CA ALA A 139 13.19 -6.13 9.15
C ALA A 139 13.92 -6.56 7.85
N ILE A 140 13.92 -7.86 7.53
CA ILE A 140 14.46 -8.37 6.26
C ILE A 140 13.82 -7.69 5.04
N ILE A 141 12.53 -7.35 5.10
CA ILE A 141 11.80 -6.72 3.99
C ILE A 141 12.45 -5.39 3.60
N TYR A 142 12.67 -4.51 4.59
CA TYR A 142 13.31 -3.22 4.34
C TYR A 142 14.78 -3.36 3.96
N LYS A 143 15.51 -4.27 4.62
CA LYS A 143 16.90 -4.56 4.28
C LYS A 143 17.05 -4.95 2.80
N THR A 144 16.19 -5.86 2.32
CA THR A 144 16.20 -6.28 0.92
C THR A 144 15.83 -5.15 -0.04
N LEU A 145 14.92 -4.25 0.34
CA LEU A 145 14.59 -3.07 -0.47
C LEU A 145 15.78 -2.10 -0.60
N ILE A 146 16.54 -1.89 0.48
CA ILE A 146 17.75 -1.06 0.46
C ILE A 146 18.83 -1.70 -0.42
N GLU A 147 19.11 -3.00 -0.25
CA GLU A 147 20.04 -3.73 -1.10
C GLU A 147 19.61 -3.68 -2.58
N SER A 148 18.30 -3.77 -2.84
CA SER A 148 17.74 -3.64 -4.19
C SER A 148 17.97 -2.25 -4.78
N LYS A 149 17.87 -1.19 -3.97
CA LYS A 149 18.15 0.19 -4.40
C LYS A 149 19.61 0.37 -4.82
N GLU A 150 20.54 -0.18 -4.05
CA GLU A 150 21.97 -0.15 -4.37
C GLU A 150 22.28 -0.98 -5.62
N ASN A 151 21.73 -2.21 -5.69
CA ASN A 151 21.89 -3.11 -6.82
C ASN A 151 21.28 -2.55 -8.11
N PHE A 152 20.18 -1.80 -8.01
CA PHE A 152 19.54 -1.15 -9.15
C PHE A 152 20.41 -0.03 -9.75
N GLN A 153 21.47 0.43 -9.12
CA GLN A 153 22.43 1.33 -9.78
C GLN A 153 23.35 0.57 -10.75
N LYS A 154 23.65 -0.70 -10.45
CA LYS A 154 24.68 -1.50 -11.15
C LYS A 154 24.10 -2.54 -12.10
N PHE A 155 22.95 -3.11 -11.76
CA PHE A 155 22.38 -4.28 -12.45
C PHE A 155 21.02 -3.99 -13.09
N SER A 156 20.63 -4.78 -14.09
CA SER A 156 19.29 -4.65 -14.68
C SER A 156 18.19 -4.92 -13.66
N ALA A 157 16.98 -4.38 -13.87
CA ALA A 157 15.84 -4.63 -12.99
C ALA A 157 15.58 -6.14 -12.79
N LYS A 158 15.72 -6.92 -13.87
CA LYS A 158 15.59 -8.37 -13.85
C LYS A 158 16.60 -9.04 -12.91
N MET A 159 17.88 -8.68 -13.01
CA MET A 159 18.93 -9.23 -12.14
C MET A 159 18.70 -8.86 -10.68
N VAL A 160 18.25 -7.63 -10.39
CA VAL A 160 17.88 -7.23 -9.02
C VAL A 160 16.75 -8.11 -8.50
N ALA A 161 15.70 -8.32 -9.30
CA ALA A 161 14.58 -9.19 -8.91
C ALA A 161 15.01 -10.64 -8.66
N GLU A 162 15.93 -11.18 -9.47
CA GLU A 162 16.50 -12.53 -9.28
C GLU A 162 17.30 -12.63 -7.96
N VAL A 163 18.05 -11.59 -7.59
CA VAL A 163 18.78 -11.54 -6.31
C VAL A 163 17.80 -11.53 -5.13
N VAL A 164 16.74 -10.73 -5.21
CA VAL A 164 15.70 -10.69 -4.17
C VAL A 164 15.00 -12.04 -4.05
N GLN A 165 14.63 -12.67 -5.17
CA GLN A 165 13.99 -13.99 -5.18
C GLN A 165 14.83 -15.02 -4.42
N LYS A 166 16.13 -15.10 -4.74
CA LYS A 166 17.08 -16.02 -4.07
C LYS A 166 17.23 -15.74 -2.56
N ALA A 167 17.14 -14.48 -2.14
CA ALA A 167 17.22 -14.12 -0.73
C ALA A 167 16.03 -14.67 0.09
N PHE A 168 14.85 -14.79 -0.53
CA PHE A 168 13.66 -15.33 0.11
C PHE A 168 13.46 -16.84 -0.10
N GLU A 169 14.04 -17.45 -1.14
CA GLU A 169 13.97 -18.91 -1.37
C GLU A 169 14.44 -19.75 -0.17
N ASN A 170 15.48 -19.27 0.54
CA ASN A 170 16.05 -19.97 1.70
C ASN A 170 15.51 -19.45 3.04
N ASN A 171 14.49 -18.58 3.04
CA ASN A 171 13.95 -18.03 4.27
C ASN A 171 12.84 -18.93 4.85
N PRO A 172 13.01 -19.49 6.06
CA PRO A 172 12.04 -20.42 6.64
C PRO A 172 10.78 -19.74 7.18
N THR A 173 10.78 -18.41 7.34
CA THR A 173 9.72 -17.63 8.01
C THR A 173 8.92 -16.77 7.03
N PHE A 174 9.59 -16.22 6.01
CA PHE A 174 9.02 -15.26 5.09
C PHE A 174 8.98 -15.83 3.67
N THR A 175 7.79 -15.85 3.08
CA THR A 175 7.58 -16.30 1.70
C THR A 175 7.31 -15.08 0.81
N LEU A 176 8.18 -14.86 -0.18
CA LEU A 176 7.99 -13.79 -1.17
C LEU A 176 6.81 -14.12 -2.09
N GLU A 177 5.80 -13.26 -2.12
CA GLU A 177 4.70 -13.36 -3.11
C GLU A 177 5.13 -12.73 -4.43
N TYR A 178 5.67 -11.51 -4.37
CA TYR A 178 6.31 -10.88 -5.50
C TYR A 178 7.32 -9.82 -5.09
N PHE A 179 8.30 -9.60 -5.96
CA PHE A 179 9.12 -8.41 -6.01
C PHE A 179 9.08 -7.84 -7.43
N GLN A 180 8.78 -6.54 -7.57
CA GLN A 180 8.71 -5.88 -8.86
C GLN A 180 9.35 -4.50 -8.80
N ILE A 181 10.17 -4.17 -9.80
CA ILE A 181 10.61 -2.80 -10.04
C ILE A 181 9.76 -2.24 -11.17
N ALA A 182 9.10 -1.12 -10.91
CA ALA A 182 8.21 -0.47 -11.86
C ALA A 182 8.45 1.03 -11.94
N ASP A 183 8.03 1.61 -13.05
CA ASP A 183 7.97 3.06 -13.26
C ASP A 183 6.93 3.69 -12.31
N GLU A 184 7.27 4.77 -11.61
CA GLU A 184 6.40 5.33 -10.56
C GLU A 184 5.10 5.96 -11.11
N GLU A 185 5.09 6.42 -12.36
CA GLU A 185 3.93 7.08 -12.97
C GLU A 185 2.95 6.06 -13.55
N THR A 186 3.48 5.08 -14.26
CA THR A 186 2.69 4.10 -15.02
C THR A 186 2.51 2.77 -14.30
N LEU A 187 3.30 2.52 -13.23
CA LEU A 187 3.40 1.24 -12.53
C LEU A 187 3.79 0.05 -13.42
N MET A 188 4.18 0.31 -14.67
CA MET A 188 4.60 -0.72 -15.61
C MET A 188 5.97 -1.30 -15.22
N PRO A 189 6.19 -2.62 -15.37
CA PRO A 189 7.47 -3.24 -15.06
C PRO A 189 8.64 -2.59 -15.81
N CYS A 190 9.75 -2.39 -15.09
CA CYS A 190 10.98 -1.85 -15.67
C CYS A 190 11.71 -2.91 -16.51
N ASN A 191 11.42 -2.99 -17.80
CA ASN A 191 12.15 -3.87 -18.72
C ASN A 191 13.54 -3.33 -19.07
N ARG A 192 13.65 -2.02 -19.31
CA ARG A 192 14.90 -1.31 -19.58
C ARG A 192 14.90 0.02 -18.84
N LYS A 193 16.00 0.32 -18.15
CA LYS A 193 16.16 1.59 -17.42
C LYS A 193 16.21 2.76 -18.39
N SER A 194 15.52 3.83 -18.04
CA SER A 194 15.63 5.15 -18.67
C SER A 194 16.08 6.17 -17.63
N LYS A 195 16.96 7.09 -18.04
CA LYS A 195 17.44 8.17 -17.15
C LYS A 195 16.34 9.18 -16.81
N ASN A 196 15.29 9.28 -17.63
CA ASN A 196 14.21 10.25 -17.47
C ASN A 196 13.01 9.69 -16.71
N LYS A 197 13.13 8.49 -16.12
CA LYS A 197 12.04 7.82 -15.40
C LYS A 197 12.44 7.61 -13.95
N LYS A 198 11.46 7.75 -13.06
CA LYS A 198 11.57 7.35 -11.66
C LYS A 198 11.08 5.93 -11.50
N TYR A 199 11.83 5.13 -10.77
CA TYR A 199 11.52 3.74 -10.53
C TYR A 199 11.36 3.49 -9.04
N ARG A 200 10.51 2.53 -8.73
CA ARG A 200 10.21 2.09 -7.38
C ARG A 200 10.20 0.58 -7.32
N ALA A 201 10.80 0.03 -6.27
CA ALA A 201 10.70 -1.38 -5.95
C ALA A 201 9.48 -1.60 -5.07
N PHE A 202 8.74 -2.67 -5.34
CA PHE A 202 7.55 -3.10 -4.62
C PHE A 202 7.78 -4.53 -4.17
N ILE A 203 7.46 -4.82 -2.91
CA ILE A 203 7.60 -6.16 -2.35
C ILE A 203 6.34 -6.52 -1.58
N ALA A 204 5.86 -7.75 -1.78
CA ALA A 204 4.81 -8.36 -0.97
C ALA A 204 5.32 -9.70 -0.43
N VAL A 205 5.21 -9.88 0.88
CA VAL A 205 5.78 -11.03 1.60
C VAL A 205 4.74 -11.57 2.57
N PHE A 206 4.63 -12.89 2.65
CA PHE A 206 3.85 -13.57 3.67
C PHE A 206 4.72 -13.99 4.85
N VAL A 207 4.15 -13.91 6.04
CA VAL A 207 4.59 -14.61 7.24
C VAL A 207 3.38 -15.32 7.83
N ASN A 208 3.41 -16.65 7.84
CA ASN A 208 2.22 -17.49 8.02
C ASN A 208 1.08 -17.08 7.05
N LYS A 209 -0.03 -16.55 7.58
CA LYS A 209 -1.18 -16.05 6.80
C LYS A 209 -1.23 -14.53 6.69
N ILE A 210 -0.24 -13.82 7.23
CA ILE A 210 -0.20 -12.36 7.29
C ILE A 210 0.58 -11.86 6.09
N ARG A 211 -0.06 -11.02 5.27
CA ARG A 211 0.54 -10.41 4.09
C ARG A 211 1.05 -9.02 4.41
N LEU A 212 2.36 -8.83 4.30
CA LEU A 212 3.07 -7.57 4.49
C LEU A 212 3.46 -7.01 3.13
N ILE A 213 3.47 -5.68 3.02
CA ILE A 213 3.93 -4.97 1.82
C ILE A 213 4.87 -3.84 2.22
N ASP A 214 5.81 -3.53 1.33
CA ASP A 214 6.67 -2.37 1.45
C ASP A 214 7.14 -1.92 0.07
N THR A 215 7.71 -0.73 -0.01
CA THR A 215 8.19 -0.16 -1.25
C THR A 215 9.25 0.91 -1.01
N ILE A 216 10.16 1.12 -1.98
CA ILE A 216 11.16 2.18 -1.92
C ILE A 216 11.42 2.78 -3.31
N SER A 217 11.55 4.11 -3.37
CA SER A 217 12.00 4.83 -4.56
C SER A 217 13.50 4.57 -4.81
N LEU A 218 13.86 4.29 -6.06
CA LEU A 218 15.19 3.83 -6.47
C LEU A 218 16.07 4.95 -7.06
N ASN A 219 15.47 6.02 -7.60
CA ASN A 219 16.16 7.15 -8.23
C ASN A 219 15.31 8.43 -8.30
#